data_AF-A0A6A5UNH0-F1
#
_entry.id   AF-A0A6A5UNH0-F1
#
_cell.length_a   1.000
_cell.length_b   1.000
_cell.length_c   1.000
_cell.angle_alpha   90.00
_cell.angle_beta   90.00
_cell.angle_gamma   90.00
#
_symmetry.space_group_name_H-M   'P 1'
#
loop_
_entity.id
_entity.type
_entity.pdbx_description
1 polymer ?
#
loop_
_entity_poly.entity_id
_entity_poly.type
_entity_poly.pdbx_seq_one_letter_code
_entity_poly.pdbx_strand_id
1 'polypeptide(L)'
;YKALVLHLYLSKEPSFYWCIGPNCRSEQYHADSNPIFWCDKYEFRSCVEHKVLWHTNLTCAEFDAKVDLHRRETEEEASRKKIKETSKRYPGKDYS
;
A
#
# COMPACT_ATOMS: atom_id res chain seq x y z
N TYR A 1 6.15 6.86 24.10
CA TYR A 1 6.58 7.63 22.92
C TYR A 1 7.94 7.20 22.37
N LYS A 2 9.03 7.14 23.16
CA LYS A 2 10.39 6.82 22.66
C LYS A 2 10.58 5.41 22.07
N ALA A 3 9.97 4.38 22.65
CA ALA A 3 10.12 2.99 22.19
C ALA A 3 9.49 2.72 20.80
N LEU A 4 8.34 3.36 20.51
CA LEU A 4 7.67 3.27 19.21
C LEU A 4 8.50 3.92 18.09
N VAL A 5 9.11 5.08 18.36
CA VAL A 5 9.96 5.77 17.39
C VAL A 5 11.25 4.98 17.11
N LEU A 6 11.84 4.35 18.14
CA LEU A 6 13.01 3.50 17.97
C LEU A 6 12.69 2.24 17.15
N HIS A 7 11.56 1.58 17.42
CA HIS A 7 11.13 0.41 16.65
C HIS A 7 10.87 0.75 15.18
N LEU A 8 10.23 1.90 14.91
CA LEU A 8 10.02 2.39 13.54
C LEU A 8 11.33 2.74 12.83
N TYR A 9 12.35 3.19 13.56
CA TYR A 9 13.68 3.46 13.00
C TYR A 9 14.45 2.18 12.68
N LEU A 10 14.46 1.20 13.60
CA LEU A 10 15.16 -0.07 13.41
C LEU A 10 14.49 -0.98 12.37
N SER A 11 13.16 -0.88 12.22
CA SER A 11 12.43 -1.61 11.16
C SER A 11 12.77 -1.14 9.74
N LYS A 12 13.47 -0.01 9.58
CA LYS A 12 13.97 0.48 8.28
C LYS A 12 15.28 -0.16 7.84
N GLU A 13 15.88 -1.01 8.67
CA GLU A 13 17.15 -1.70 8.35
C GLU A 13 16.99 -3.23 8.29
N PRO A 14 16.20 -3.79 7.36
CA PRO A 14 16.46 -5.14 6.90
C PRO A 14 17.45 -5.04 5.75
N SER A 15 18.74 -5.17 6.03
CA SER A 15 19.76 -5.10 4.97
C SER A 15 19.67 -6.28 3.97
N PHE A 16 18.80 -7.26 4.22
CA PHE A 16 18.53 -8.39 3.33
C PHE A 16 17.09 -8.36 2.80
N TYR A 17 16.95 -8.45 1.48
CA TYR A 17 15.67 -8.47 0.79
C TYR A 17 15.50 -9.72 -0.05
N TRP A 18 14.25 -10.19 -0.09
CA TRP A 18 13.85 -11.33 -0.90
C TRP A 18 13.24 -10.86 -2.20
N CYS A 19 13.65 -11.48 -3.31
CA CYS A 19 12.97 -11.27 -4.57
C CYS A 19 11.52 -11.77 -4.50
N ILE A 20 10.56 -10.91 -4.85
CA ILE A 20 9.12 -11.24 -4.91
C ILE A 20 8.68 -11.77 -6.28
N GLY A 21 9.63 -11.97 -7.19
CA GLY A 21 9.36 -12.49 -8.53
C GLY A 21 8.86 -13.94 -8.51
N PRO A 22 8.02 -14.35 -9.49
CA PRO A 22 7.49 -15.70 -9.55
C PRO A 22 8.64 -16.72 -9.66
N ASN A 23 8.65 -17.71 -8.78
CA ASN A 23 9.68 -18.76 -8.69
C ASN A 23 11.11 -18.28 -8.34
N CYS A 24 11.29 -17.03 -7.91
CA CYS A 24 12.57 -16.55 -7.40
C CYS A 24 12.58 -16.60 -5.87
N ARG A 25 13.62 -17.20 -5.28
CA ARG A 25 13.88 -17.21 -3.82
C ARG A 25 15.25 -16.63 -3.50
N SER A 26 15.73 -15.74 -4.36
CA SER A 26 17.05 -15.13 -4.17
C SER A 26 16.96 -14.06 -3.11
N GLU A 27 17.83 -14.18 -2.11
CA GLU A 27 18.11 -13.13 -1.14
C GLU A 27 19.27 -12.30 -1.63
N GLN A 28 19.16 -10.99 -1.52
CA GLN A 28 20.26 -10.08 -1.80
C GLN A 28 20.36 -9.05 -0.70
N TYR A 29 21.61 -8.70 -0.39
CA TYR A 29 21.91 -7.60 0.51
C TYR A 29 21.70 -6.30 -0.25
N HIS A 30 20.91 -5.40 0.32
CA HIS A 30 20.67 -4.07 -0.22
C HIS A 30 21.23 -3.05 0.76
N ALA A 31 22.46 -2.61 0.48
CA ALA A 31 23.21 -1.67 1.32
C ALA A 31 22.72 -0.24 1.16
N ASP A 32 22.11 0.05 0.00
CA ASP A 32 21.87 1.40 -0.46
C ASP A 32 20.55 1.92 0.11
N SER A 33 20.52 3.21 0.47
CA SER A 33 19.28 3.89 0.88
C SER A 33 18.29 4.11 -0.28
N ASN A 34 18.54 3.54 -1.46
CA ASN A 34 17.66 3.62 -2.62
C ASN A 34 16.46 2.68 -2.41
N PRO A 35 15.21 3.11 -2.63
CA PRO A 35 14.06 2.23 -2.49
C PRO A 35 13.94 1.13 -3.57
N ILE A 36 14.80 1.13 -4.59
CA ILE A 36 14.78 0.18 -5.70
C ILE A 36 15.61 -1.05 -5.36
N PHE A 37 14.96 -2.20 -5.22
CA PHE A 37 15.62 -3.51 -5.22
C PHE A 37 15.76 -4.02 -6.65
N TRP A 38 16.96 -4.48 -7.02
CA TRP A 38 17.23 -5.18 -8.27
C TRP A 38 17.53 -6.65 -8.00
N CYS A 39 16.95 -7.56 -8.78
CA CYS A 39 17.25 -8.98 -8.66
C CYS A 39 18.37 -9.41 -9.62
N ASP A 40 19.47 -9.97 -9.12
CA ASP A 40 20.57 -10.42 -9.99
C ASP A 40 20.20 -11.61 -10.90
N LYS A 41 19.21 -12.43 -10.49
CA LYS A 41 18.79 -13.60 -11.29
C LYS A 41 17.80 -13.31 -12.40
N TYR A 42 17.06 -12.20 -12.33
CA TYR A 42 15.96 -11.87 -13.24
C TYR A 42 15.90 -10.35 -13.40
N GLU A 43 15.45 -9.83 -14.55
CA GLU A 43 15.22 -8.39 -14.74
C GLU A 43 13.99 -7.86 -13.97
N PHE A 44 13.93 -8.17 -12.68
CA PHE A 44 12.84 -7.89 -11.79
C PHE A 44 13.26 -6.78 -10.82
N ARG A 45 12.42 -5.76 -10.72
CA ARG A 45 12.59 -4.62 -9.81
C ARG A 45 11.42 -4.54 -8.86
N SER A 46 11.71 -4.34 -7.58
CA SER A 46 10.69 -4.12 -6.55
C SER A 46 11.00 -2.93 -5.68
N CYS A 47 9.97 -2.36 -5.08
CA CYS A 47 10.14 -1.37 -4.02
C CYS A 47 10.42 -2.09 -2.69
N VAL A 48 11.51 -1.73 -2.02
CA VAL A 48 11.89 -2.29 -0.71
C VAL A 48 10.93 -1.90 0.41
N GLU A 49 10.42 -0.67 0.35
CA GLU A 49 9.49 -0.10 1.34
C GLU A 49 8.11 -0.77 1.24
N HIS A 50 7.57 -0.84 0.02
CA HIS A 50 6.21 -1.34 -0.23
C HIS A 50 6.13 -2.85 -0.50
N LYS A 51 7.26 -3.50 -0.80
CA LYS A 51 7.32 -4.93 -1.18
C LYS A 51 6.41 -5.30 -2.35
N VAL A 52 6.30 -4.39 -3.32
CA VAL A 52 5.54 -4.57 -4.57
C VAL A 52 6.45 -4.40 -5.78
N LEU A 53 5.94 -4.73 -6.97
CA LEU A 53 6.62 -4.42 -8.23
C LEU A 53 6.99 -2.94 -8.27
N TRP A 54 8.18 -2.62 -8.78
CA TRP A 54 8.66 -1.26 -8.84
C TRP A 54 7.68 -0.34 -9.57
N HIS A 55 7.26 0.73 -8.88
CA HIS A 55 6.38 1.76 -9.42
C HIS A 55 7.19 2.76 -10.24
N THR A 56 7.43 2.41 -11.50
CA THR A 56 8.16 3.25 -12.46
C THR A 56 7.56 4.66 -12.53
N ASN A 57 8.43 5.68 -12.50
CA ASN A 57 8.07 7.11 -12.52
C ASN A 57 7.32 7.64 -11.30
N LEU A 58 7.23 6.88 -10.20
CA LEU A 58 6.66 7.35 -8.94
C LEU A 58 7.68 7.20 -7.82
N THR A 59 7.79 8.23 -6.99
CA THR A 59 8.41 8.11 -5.67
C THR A 59 7.52 7.29 -4.73
N CYS A 60 8.08 6.80 -3.62
CA CYS A 60 7.29 6.06 -2.64
C CYS A 60 6.12 6.91 -2.10
N ALA A 61 6.36 8.19 -1.83
CA ALA A 61 5.32 9.11 -1.34
C ALA A 61 4.19 9.34 -2.37
N GLU A 62 4.50 9.41 -3.66
CA GLU A 62 3.48 9.55 -4.71
C GLU A 62 2.68 8.25 -4.89
N PHE A 63 3.34 7.10 -4.76
CA PHE A 63 2.67 5.81 -4.76
C PHE A 63 1.67 5.71 -3.58
N ASP A 64 2.10 6.09 -2.38
CA ASP A 64 1.25 6.12 -1.18
C ASP A 64 0.03 7.01 -1.37
N ALA A 65 0.23 8.24 -1.84
CA ALA A 65 -0.84 9.18 -2.12
C ALA A 65 -1.86 8.62 -3.13
N LYS A 66 -1.39 7.89 -4.14
CA LYS A 66 -2.24 7.24 -5.14
C LYS A 66 -3.04 6.08 -4.54
N VAL A 67 -2.42 5.24 -3.71
CA VAL A 67 -3.08 4.14 -3.02
C VAL A 67 -4.15 4.68 -2.06
N ASP A 68 -3.84 5.71 -1.30
CA ASP A 68 -4.78 6.34 -0.37
C ASP A 68 -5.97 7.00 -1.08
N LEU A 69 -5.72 7.69 -2.19
CA LEU A 69 -6.79 8.25 -3.01
C LEU A 69 -7.74 7.15 -3.49
N HIS A 70 -7.19 6.07 -4.05
CA HIS A 70 -8.00 4.95 -4.52
C HIS A 70 -8.80 4.29 -3.39
N ARG A 71 -8.19 4.10 -2.22
CA ARG A 71 -8.88 3.57 -1.04
C ARG A 71 -10.06 4.46 -0.65
N ARG A 72 -9.87 5.79 -0.60
CA ARG A 72 -10.97 6.72 -0.29
C ARG A 72 -12.10 6.66 -1.32
N GLU A 73 -11.79 6.63 -2.60
CA GLU A 73 -12.80 6.51 -3.67
C GLU A 73 -13.61 5.21 -3.54
N THR A 74 -12.95 4.09 -3.28
CA THR A 74 -13.63 2.80 -3.09
C THR A 74 -14.52 2.78 -1.84
N GLU A 75 -14.06 3.39 -0.73
CA GLU A 75 -14.84 3.56 0.50
C GLU A 75 -16.06 4.46 0.28
N GLU A 76 -15.91 5.58 -0.43
CA GLU A 76 -17.00 6.49 -0.77
C GLU A 76 -18.05 5.81 -1.65
N GLU A 77 -17.63 5.06 -2.67
CA GLU A 77 -18.55 4.32 -3.53
C GLU A 77 -19.30 3.23 -2.75
N ALA A 78 -18.61 2.48 -1.89
CA ALA A 78 -19.23 1.50 -1.01
C ALA A 78 -20.25 2.15 -0.04
N SER A 79 -19.90 3.33 0.52
CA SER A 79 -20.79 4.11 1.37
C SER A 79 -22.05 4.57 0.62
N ARG A 80 -21.88 5.14 -0.59
CA ARG A 80 -23.00 5.58 -1.43
C ARG A 80 -23.95 4.44 -1.78
N LYS A 81 -23.43 3.25 -2.11
CA LYS A 81 -24.25 2.05 -2.35
C LYS A 81 -25.04 1.66 -1.11
N LYS A 82 -24.38 1.59 0.05
CA LYS A 82 -25.01 1.23 1.32
C LYS A 82 -26.09 2.23 1.75
N ILE A 83 -25.87 3.53 1.56
CA ILE A 83 -26.86 4.57 1.86
C ILE A 83 -28.10 4.37 0.98
N LYS A 84 -27.94 4.08 -0.31
CA LYS A 84 -29.07 3.80 -1.21
C LYS A 84 -29.86 2.58 -0.75
N GLU A 85 -29.18 1.47 -0.46
CA GLU A 85 -29.80 0.22 0.00
C GLU A 85 -30.55 0.36 1.32
N THR A 86 -29.98 1.11 2.26
CA THR A 86 -30.52 1.24 3.64
C THR A 86 -31.47 2.43 3.81
N SER A 87 -31.67 3.23 2.76
CA SER A 87 -32.58 4.39 2.80
C SER A 87 -34.02 3.94 3.07
N LYS A 88 -34.52 4.22 4.28
CA LYS A 88 -35.92 3.98 4.63
C LYS A 88 -36.78 5.11 4.10
N ARG A 89 -37.88 4.76 3.42
CA ARG A 89 -38.91 5.74 3.07
C ARG A 89 -39.60 6.19 4.35
N TYR A 90 -39.64 7.49 4.60
CA TYR A 90 -40.30 8.05 5.77
C TYR A 90 -41.79 7.68 5.72
N PRO A 91 -42.35 6.98 6.72
CA PRO A 91 -43.78 6.73 6.78
C PRO A 91 -44.47 8.03 7.18
N GLY A 92 -44.83 8.85 6.18
CA GLY A 92 -45.66 10.03 6.39
C GLY A 92 -47.03 9.59 6.91
N LYS A 93 -47.45 10.14 8.05
CA LYS A 93 -48.81 9.96 8.57
C LYS A 93 -49.79 10.56 7.57
N ASP A 94 -50.76 9.77 7.12
CA ASP A 94 -51.95 10.25 6.42
C ASP A 94 -52.72 11.19 7.35
N TYR A 95 -52.71 12.48 7.05
CA TYR A 95 -53.66 13.41 7.64
C TYR A 95 -54.94 13.30 6.82
N SER A 96 -55.89 12.55 7.39
CA SER A 96 -57.28 12.44 6.97
C SER A 96 -58.01 13.78 6.98
#